data_AF-A0A176YHS0-F1
#
_entry.id   AF-A0A176YHS0-F1
#
_cell.length_a   1.000
_cell.length_b   1.000
_cell.length_c   1.000
_cell.angle_alpha   90.00
_cell.angle_beta   90.00
_cell.angle_gamma   90.00
#
_symmetry.space_group_name_H-M   'P 1'
#
loop_
_entity.id
_entity.type
_entity.pdbx_description
1 polymer ?
#
loop_
_entity_poly.entity_id
_entity_poly.type
_entity_poly.pdbx_seq_one_letter_code
_entity_poly.pdbx_strand_id
1 'polypeptide(L)' 'MKQPRLAPLRDRAACGTCEFGEMHESNDTQFYCRRRAPVLVNSGKGAVFPIVDENDWCGDFREEVDAT' A
#
# COMPACT_ATOMS: atom_id res chain seq x y z
N MET A 1 -3.10 -10.17 -31.28
CA MET A 1 -3.54 -8.94 -30.61
C MET A 1 -2.45 -8.55 -29.61
N LYS A 2 -1.85 -7.35 -29.75
CA LYS A 2 -0.73 -6.92 -28.90
C LYS A 2 -1.30 -6.22 -27.67
N GLN A 3 -1.08 -6.78 -26.48
CA GLN A 3 -1.33 -6.07 -25.23
C GLN A 3 -0.47 -4.80 -25.21
N PRO A 4 -1.02 -3.63 -24.85
CA PRO A 4 -0.23 -2.43 -24.72
C PRO A 4 0.80 -2.64 -23.60
N ARG A 5 2.09 -2.50 -23.93
CA ARG A 5 3.17 -2.47 -22.95
C ARG A 5 3.00 -1.20 -22.13
N LEU A 6 2.21 -1.27 -21.06
CA LEU A 6 2.32 -0.35 -19.94
C LEU A 6 3.80 -0.35 -19.52
N ALA A 7 4.43 0.82 -19.49
CA ALA A 7 5.74 0.98 -18.86
C ALA A 7 5.69 0.35 -17.46
N PRO A 8 6.77 -0.24 -16.92
CA PRO A 8 6.69 -0.92 -15.63
C PRO A 8 6.32 0.12 -14.57
N LEU A 9 5.06 0.11 -14.14
CA LEU A 9 4.61 0.84 -12.94
C LEU A 9 5.49 0.49 -11.73
N ARG A 10 6.19 -0.67 -11.78
CA ARG A 10 7.17 -1.15 -10.79
C ARG A 10 8.26 -0.17 -10.39
N ASP A 11 8.70 0.73 -11.26
CA ASP A 11 9.83 1.62 -10.93
C ASP A 11 9.38 2.87 -10.13
N ARG A 12 8.06 3.07 -9.93
CA ARG A 12 7.49 4.21 -9.21
C ARG A 12 6.33 3.86 -8.25
N ALA A 13 5.70 2.71 -8.44
CA ALA A 13 4.63 2.23 -7.58
C ALA A 13 5.24 1.63 -6.31
N ALA A 14 5.28 2.41 -5.24
CA ALA A 14 5.81 1.99 -3.94
C ALA A 14 4.70 2.15 -2.90
N CYS A 15 4.55 1.20 -1.98
CA CYS A 15 3.54 1.29 -0.93
C CYS A 15 3.71 2.54 -0.05
N GLY A 16 4.93 3.08 0.05
CA GLY A 16 5.19 4.35 0.72
C GLY A 16 4.55 5.59 0.07
N THR A 17 4.18 5.52 -1.22
CA THR A 17 3.53 6.62 -1.97
C THR A 17 2.11 6.27 -2.43
N CYS A 18 1.56 5.18 -1.93
CA CYS A 18 0.22 4.70 -2.28
C CYS A 18 -0.85 5.45 -1.48
N GLU A 19 -1.97 5.85 -2.09
CA GLU A 19 -3.11 6.50 -1.40
C GLU A 19 -3.68 5.65 -0.24
N PHE A 20 -3.42 4.34 -0.28
CA PHE A 20 -3.86 3.39 0.74
C PHE A 20 -2.79 3.08 1.80
N GLY A 21 -1.58 3.63 1.67
CA GLY A 21 -0.48 3.41 2.60
C GLY A 21 -0.58 4.36 3.80
N GLU A 22 -0.43 3.82 5.00
CA GLU A 22 -0.33 4.61 6.24
C GLU A 22 0.94 4.19 6.98
N MET A 23 1.84 5.12 7.30
CA MET A 23 3.13 4.79 7.94
C MET A 23 2.91 4.09 9.29
N HIS A 24 3.66 3.01 9.53
CA HIS A 24 3.60 2.26 10.77
C HIS A 24 4.31 3.03 11.89
N GLU A 25 3.60 3.35 12.98
CA GLU A 25 4.07 4.27 14.04
C GLU A 25 5.43 3.88 14.70
N SER A 26 5.81 2.61 14.63
CA SER A 26 7.06 2.10 15.21
C SER A 26 8.19 1.85 14.22
N ASN A 27 7.97 2.04 12.92
CA ASN A 27 8.98 1.75 11.89
C ASN A 27 8.73 2.56 10.60
N ASP A 28 9.67 3.46 10.29
CA ASP A 28 9.60 4.39 9.16
C ASP A 28 9.67 3.70 7.79
N THR A 29 10.06 2.43 7.72
CA THR A 29 10.09 1.66 6.46
C THR A 29 8.87 0.78 6.25
N GLN A 30 7.96 0.72 7.23
CA GLN A 30 6.78 -0.14 7.20
C GLN A 30 5.50 0.68 7.10
N PHE A 31 4.54 0.14 6.36
CA PHE A 31 3.26 0.79 6.10
C PHE A 31 2.12 -0.20 6.34
N TYR A 32 1.02 0.29 6.90
CA TYR A 32 -0.26 -0.39 6.90
C TYR A 32 -0.93 -0.21 5.53
N CYS A 33 -1.30 -1.32 4.88
CA CYS A 33 -2.09 -1.30 3.67
C CYS A 33 -3.59 -1.23 4.02
N ARG A 34 -4.14 -0.01 3.96
CA ARG A 34 -5.54 0.31 4.31
C ARG A 34 -6.55 -0.08 3.24
N ARG A 35 -6.08 -0.57 2.09
CA ARG A 35 -6.93 -0.97 0.95
C ARG A 35 -7.89 -2.11 1.32
N ARG A 36 -7.44 -3.02 2.19
CA ARG A 36 -8.19 -4.19 2.65
C ARG A 36 -8.69 -3.92 4.06
N ALA A 37 -9.89 -4.43 4.37
CA ALA A 37 -10.42 -4.37 5.73
C ALA A 37 -9.44 -5.03 6.71
N PRO A 38 -9.28 -4.48 7.92
CA PRO A 38 -8.37 -5.06 8.88
C PRO A 38 -8.87 -6.42 9.32
N VAL A 39 -7.94 -7.32 9.65
CA VAL A 39 -8.31 -8.59 10.28
C VAL A 39 -8.74 -8.26 11.71
N LEU A 40 -9.97 -8.64 12.07
CA LEU A 40 -10.45 -8.55 13.44
C LEU A 40 -9.71 -9.59 14.28
N VAL A 41 -8.66 -9.16 14.98
CA VAL A 41 -7.96 -10.03 15.92
C VAL A 41 -8.64 -9.89 17.28
N ASN A 42 -9.44 -10.87 17.67
CA ASN A 42 -10.15 -10.90 18.97
C ASN A 42 -9.20 -11.28 20.13
N SER A 43 -8.15 -10.47 20.34
CA SER A 43 -7.13 -10.69 21.37
C SER A 43 -6.88 -9.47 22.25
N GLY A 44 -7.81 -8.50 22.24
CA GLY A 44 -7.68 -7.22 22.94
C GLY A 44 -6.71 -6.24 22.26
N LYS A 45 -6.00 -6.69 21.23
CA LYS A 45 -5.25 -5.83 20.30
C LYS A 45 -6.23 -5.37 19.22
N GLY A 46 -6.22 -4.08 18.88
CA GLY A 46 -7.14 -3.49 17.92
C GLY A 46 -7.10 -4.15 16.54
N ALA A 47 -7.97 -3.72 15.64
CA ALA A 47 -8.02 -4.20 14.26
C ALA A 47 -6.64 -3.99 13.57
N VAL A 48 -6.09 -5.03 12.94
CA VAL A 48 -4.74 -4.97 12.33
C VAL A 48 -4.86 -5.01 10.81
N PHE A 49 -4.29 -4.01 10.14
CA PHE A 49 -4.13 -3.99 8.69
C PHE A 49 -2.86 -4.75 8.28
N PRO A 50 -2.80 -5.32 7.06
CA PRO A 50 -1.57 -5.91 6.54
C PRO A 50 -0.41 -4.91 6.55
N ILE A 51 0.76 -5.35 6.99
CA ILE A 51 2.00 -4.55 6.97
C ILE A 51 2.79 -4.91 5.71
N VAL A 52 3.28 -3.89 5.01
CA VAL A 52 4.10 -3.96 3.80
C VAL A 52 5.31 -3.05 3.96
N ASP A 53 6.38 -3.30 3.21
CA ASP A 53 7.55 -2.42 3.20
C ASP A 53 7.35 -1.25 2.22
N GLU A 54 8.09 -0.16 2.44
CA GLU A 54 8.03 1.07 1.62
C GLU A 54 8.12 0.80 0.12
N ASN A 55 9.00 -0.13 -0.28
CA ASN A 55 9.29 -0.47 -1.67
C ASN A 55 8.43 -1.61 -2.24
N ASP A 56 7.53 -2.18 -1.43
CA ASP A 56 6.58 -3.19 -1.92
C ASP A 56 5.55 -2.55 -2.84
N TRP A 57 4.95 -3.37 -3.71
CA TRP A 57 3.92 -2.91 -4.64
C TRP A 57 2.92 -4.02 -4.94
N CYS A 58 1.70 -3.62 -5.33
CA CYS A 58 0.66 -4.56 -5.76
C CYS A 58 -0.09 -4.03 -6.99
N GLY A 59 -0.85 -4.90 -7.66
CA GLY A 59 -1.64 -4.53 -8.85
C GLY A 59 -2.77 -3.53 -8.59
N ASP A 60 -3.11 -3.29 -7.31
CA ASP A 60 -4.11 -2.32 -6.88
C ASP A 60 -3.48 -0.96 -6.49
N PHE A 61 -2.18 -0.75 -6.75
CA PHE A 61 -1.49 0.50 -6.42
C PHE A 61 -2.18 1.70 -7.07
N ARG A 62 -2.31 2.77 -6.28
CA ARG A 62 -2.80 4.07 -6.73
C ARG A 62 -1.98 5.16 -6.07
N GLU A 63 -1.48 6.06 -6.88
CA GLU A 63 -0.76 7.24 -6.43
C GLU A 63 -1.77 8.28 -5.92
N GLU A 64 -1.47 8.92 -4.80
CA GLU A 64 -2.24 10.09 -4.36
C GLU A 64 -2.00 11.21 -5.38
N VAL A 65 -3.01 11.50 -6.19
CA VAL A 65 -2.99 12.64 -7.11
C VAL A 65 -3.56 13.83 -6.36
N ASP A 66 -2.68 14.78 -6.01
CA ASP A 66 -3.09 16.11 -5.54
C ASP A 66 -4.10 16.70 -6.54
N ALA A 67 -5.34 16.89 -6.08
CA ALA A 67 -6.38 17.51 -6.89
C ALA A 67 -6.01 18.99 -7.11
N THR A 68 -5.45 19.28 -8.29
CA THR A 68 -5.17 20.65 -8.76
C THR A 68 -6.42 21.26 -9.39
#